data_AF-A0A3E4WH60-F1
#
_entry.id   AF-A0A3E4WH60-F1
#
_cell.length_a   1.000
_cell.length_b   1.000
_cell.length_c   1.000
_cell.angle_alpha   90.00
_cell.angle_beta   90.00
_cell.angle_gamma   90.00
#
_symmetry.space_group_name_H-M   'P 1'
#
loop_
_entity.id
_entity.type
_entity.pdbx_description
1 polymer ?
#
loop_
_entity_poly.entity_id
_entity_poly.type
_entity_poly.pdbx_seq_one_letter_code
_entity_poly.pdbx_strand_id
1 'polypeptide(L)'
;MKELDDLIKKVGNDKVLHFLGGGWICAVITFVSILQEGDLDSWGKISCVIIGTTVVAFLSVVKEIIMDDKADWFDVLASIAGCVTIFAAVGIGILFNNLSM
;
A
#
# COMPACT_ATOMS: atom_id res chain seq x y z
N MET A 1 -0.81 -23.85 -3.45
CA MET A 1 0.65 -23.74 -3.60
C MET A 1 1.03 -23.66 -5.06
N LYS A 2 0.83 -24.70 -5.89
CA LYS A 2 1.18 -24.66 -7.33
C LYS A 2 0.65 -23.43 -8.09
N GLU A 3 -0.63 -23.11 -7.95
CA GLU A 3 -1.22 -21.94 -8.64
C GLU A 3 -0.62 -20.60 -8.19
N LEU A 4 -0.32 -20.47 -6.89
CA LEU A 4 0.35 -19.30 -6.34
C LEU A 4 1.81 -19.24 -6.83
N ASP A 5 2.51 -20.38 -6.83
CA ASP A 5 3.89 -20.47 -7.32
C ASP A 5 3.96 -20.12 -8.81
N ASP A 6 2.99 -20.57 -9.61
CA ASP A 6 2.88 -20.28 -11.04
C ASP A 6 2.57 -18.80 -11.28
N LEU A 7 1.72 -18.19 -10.44
CA LEU A 7 1.44 -16.76 -10.48
C LEU A 7 2.67 -15.93 -10.10
N ILE A 8 3.37 -16.29 -9.01
CA ILE A 8 4.59 -15.61 -8.57
C ILE A 8 5.68 -15.72 -9.64
N LYS A 9 5.85 -16.90 -10.26
CA LYS A 9 6.81 -17.06 -11.38
C LYS A 9 6.44 -16.22 -12.60
N LYS A 10 5.15 -16.05 -12.88
CA LYS A 10 4.67 -15.25 -14.01
C LYS A 10 4.85 -13.75 -13.78
N VAL A 11 4.60 -13.27 -12.57
CA VAL A 11 4.68 -11.84 -12.22
C VAL A 11 6.11 -11.43 -11.88
N GLY A 12 6.90 -12.35 -11.33
CA GLY A 12 8.24 -12.11 -10.80
C GLY A 12 8.19 -11.95 -9.28
N ASN A 13 9.03 -12.71 -8.58
CA ASN A 13 9.09 -12.71 -7.12
C ASN A 13 9.38 -11.31 -6.55
N ASP A 14 10.23 -10.56 -7.24
CA ASP A 14 10.63 -9.21 -6.86
C ASP A 14 9.43 -8.23 -6.85
N LYS A 15 8.63 -8.24 -7.92
CA LYS A 15 7.40 -7.42 -8.01
C LYS A 15 6.38 -7.77 -6.92
N VAL A 16 6.25 -9.05 -6.60
CA VAL A 16 5.36 -9.52 -5.53
C VAL A 16 5.84 -9.01 -4.18
N LEU A 17 7.15 -9.04 -3.91
CA LEU A 17 7.72 -8.50 -2.67
C LEU A 17 7.53 -6.99 -2.58
N HIS A 18 7.73 -6.26 -3.67
CA HIS A 18 7.46 -4.82 -3.74
C HIS A 18 5.98 -4.50 -3.48
N PHE A 19 5.06 -5.25 -4.08
CA PHE A 19 3.62 -5.13 -3.82
C PHE A 19 3.27 -5.35 -2.34
N LEU A 20 3.75 -6.45 -1.74
CA LEU A 20 3.46 -6.76 -0.34
C LEU A 20 4.11 -5.77 0.61
N GLY A 21 5.37 -5.40 0.37
CA GLY A 21 6.12 -4.44 1.18
C GLY A 21 5.51 -3.04 1.12
N GLY A 22 5.17 -2.57 -0.08
CA GLY A 22 4.48 -1.30 -0.29
C GLY A 22 3.12 -1.26 0.40
N GLY A 23 2.32 -2.32 0.27
CA GLY A 23 1.04 -2.45 0.99
C GLY A 23 1.21 -2.41 2.51
N TRP A 24 2.18 -3.12 3.06
CA TRP A 24 2.45 -3.14 4.50
C TRP A 24 2.88 -1.77 5.03
N ILE A 25 3.83 -1.09 4.39
CA ILE A 25 4.26 0.26 4.78
C ILE A 25 3.08 1.23 4.71
N CYS A 26 2.29 1.16 3.63
CA CYS A 26 1.11 2.01 3.47
C CYS A 26 0.12 1.82 4.62
N ALA A 27 -0.15 0.56 5.03
CA ALA A 27 -1.03 0.24 6.14
C ALA A 27 -0.55 0.88 7.46
N VAL A 28 0.74 0.74 7.76
CA VAL A 28 1.34 1.30 8.99
C VAL A 28 1.16 2.81 9.03
N ILE A 29 1.54 3.52 7.97
CA ILE A 29 1.43 4.99 7.92
C ILE A 29 -0.03 5.44 7.95
N THR A 30 -0.93 4.72 7.27
CA THR A 30 -2.36 4.99 7.28
C THR A 30 -2.92 4.89 8.70
N PHE A 31 -2.61 3.82 9.44
CA PHE A 31 -3.09 3.65 10.81
C PHE A 31 -2.54 4.70 11.75
N VAL A 32 -1.25 5.05 11.64
CA VAL A 32 -0.67 6.15 12.41
C VAL A 32 -1.41 7.46 12.13
N SER A 33 -1.68 7.77 10.86
CA SER A 33 -2.37 9.00 10.46
C SER A 33 -3.81 9.05 10.98
N ILE A 34 -4.55 7.94 10.88
CA ILE A 34 -5.93 7.84 11.41
C ILE A 34 -5.96 7.98 12.93
N LEU A 35 -4.99 7.39 13.64
CA LEU A 35 -4.94 7.44 15.11
C LEU A 35 -4.43 8.77 15.65
N GLN A 36 -3.62 9.50 14.89
CA GLN A 36 -3.13 10.82 15.25
C GLN A 36 -4.25 11.87 15.21
N GLU A 37 -5.21 11.72 14.30
CA GLU A 37 -6.27 12.69 14.06
C GLU A 37 -7.62 12.17 14.62
N GLY A 38 -8.07 12.73 15.74
CA GLY A 38 -9.15 12.16 16.54
C GLY A 38 -10.56 12.21 15.93
N ASP A 39 -10.87 13.25 15.14
CA ASP A 39 -12.23 13.52 14.60
C ASP A 39 -12.27 13.49 13.06
N LEU A 40 -11.73 12.43 12.46
CA LEU A 40 -11.85 12.20 11.02
C LEU A 40 -13.22 11.63 10.65
N ASP A 41 -13.90 12.26 9.70
CA ASP A 41 -15.04 11.68 9.01
C ASP A 41 -14.61 10.52 8.09
N SER A 42 -15.57 9.85 7.46
CA SER A 42 -15.29 8.71 6.57
C SER A 42 -14.31 9.06 5.45
N TRP A 43 -14.44 10.25 4.84
CA TRP A 43 -13.55 10.68 3.77
C TRP A 43 -12.15 11.05 4.28
N GLY A 44 -12.06 11.63 5.48
CA GLY A 44 -10.80 11.89 6.18
C GLY A 44 -10.02 10.61 6.49
N LYS A 45 -10.72 9.53 6.87
CA LYS A 45 -10.08 8.22 7.08
C LYS A 45 -9.55 7.64 5.76
N ILE A 46 -10.29 7.79 4.65
CA ILE A 46 -9.84 7.34 3.32
C ILE A 46 -8.65 8.19 2.84
N SER A 47 -8.65 9.50 3.08
CA SER A 47 -7.57 10.39 2.64
C SER A 47 -6.24 10.10 3.37
N CYS A 48 -6.28 9.55 4.59
CA CYS A 48 -5.09 9.05 5.28
C CYS A 48 -4.33 7.96 4.51
N VAL A 49 -5.01 7.20 3.64
CA VAL A 49 -4.35 6.21 2.76
C VAL A 49 -3.49 6.91 1.70
N ILE A 50 -3.85 8.14 1.29
CA ILE A 50 -3.05 8.94 0.36
C ILE A 50 -1.70 9.28 1.01
N ILE A 51 -1.69 9.63 2.31
CA ILE A 51 -0.44 9.91 3.05
C ILE A 51 0.46 8.67 3.04
N GLY A 52 -0.09 7.49 3.35
CA GLY A 52 0.65 6.23 3.27
C GLY A 52 1.18 5.94 1.86
N THR A 53 0.35 6.17 0.84
CA THR A 53 0.72 5.99 -0.56
C THR A 53 1.84 6.94 -0.99
N THR A 54 1.81 8.21 -0.56
CA THR A 54 2.87 9.19 -0.83
C THR A 54 4.19 8.76 -0.20
N VAL A 55 4.18 8.26 1.03
CA VAL A 55 5.39 7.75 1.69
C VAL A 55 5.94 6.54 0.94
N VAL A 56 5.10 5.59 0.54
CA VAL A 56 5.53 4.42 -0.24
C VAL A 56 6.10 4.82 -1.60
N ALA A 57 5.44 5.72 -2.32
CA ALA A 57 5.94 6.23 -3.59
C ALA A 57 7.31 6.89 -3.44
N PHE A 58 7.47 7.74 -2.41
CA PHE A 58 8.75 8.37 -2.11
C PHE A 58 9.85 7.35 -1.80
N LEU A 59 9.61 6.42 -0.86
CA LEU A 59 10.59 5.40 -0.47
C LEU A 59 10.96 4.49 -1.64
N SER A 60 9.99 4.10 -2.47
CA SER A 60 10.25 3.23 -3.61
C SER A 60 11.08 3.93 -4.69
N VAL A 61 10.79 5.21 -4.98
CA VAL A 61 11.60 6.00 -5.94
C VAL A 61 13.01 6.21 -5.42
N VAL A 62 13.18 6.50 -4.12
CA VAL A 62 14.49 6.69 -3.49
C VAL A 62 15.30 5.40 -3.56
N LYS A 63 14.70 4.24 -3.25
CA LYS A 63 15.36 2.94 -3.35
C LYS A 63 15.86 2.68 -4.78
N GLU A 64 15.01 2.84 -5.79
CA GLU A 64 15.37 2.58 -7.19
C GLU A 64 16.46 3.50 -7.75
N ILE A 65 16.53 4.76 -7.29
CA ILE A 65 17.52 5.72 -7.79
C ILE A 65 18.87 5.58 -7.07
N ILE A 66 18.86 5.25 -5.77
CA ILE A 66 20.06 5.28 -4.93
C ILE A 66 20.68 3.89 -4.75
N MET A 67 19.86 2.84 -4.65
CA MET A 67 20.31 1.52 -4.23
C MET A 67 20.45 0.54 -5.39
N ASP A 68 19.72 0.75 -6.48
CA ASP A 68 19.72 -0.17 -7.63
C ASP A 68 20.61 0.34 -8.76
N ASP A 69 21.38 -0.57 -9.36
CA ASP A 69 22.29 -0.27 -10.48
C ASP A 69 21.54 0.23 -11.73
N LYS A 70 20.28 -0.18 -11.87
CA LYS A 70 19.35 0.25 -12.91
C LYS A 70 17.96 0.36 -12.31
N ALA A 71 17.39 1.57 -12.37
CA ALA A 71 16.04 1.81 -11.89
C ALA A 71 15.01 0.98 -12.67
N ASP A 72 14.22 0.19 -11.95
CA ASP A 72 13.07 -0.54 -12.46
C ASP A 72 11.77 0.08 -11.94
N TRP A 73 11.15 0.90 -12.80
CA TRP A 73 9.91 1.59 -12.47
C TRP A 73 8.71 0.66 -12.22
N PHE A 74 8.78 -0.61 -12.64
CA PHE A 74 7.74 -1.56 -12.29
C PHE A 74 7.77 -1.95 -10.81
N ASP A 75 8.90 -1.82 -10.10
CA ASP A 75 8.96 -2.02 -8.64
C ASP A 75 8.27 -0.87 -7.90
N VAL A 76 8.44 0.35 -8.39
CA VAL A 76 7.69 1.52 -7.90
C VAL A 76 6.20 1.33 -8.10
N LEU A 77 5.79 0.94 -9.30
CA LEU A 77 4.38 0.69 -9.60
C LEU A 77 3.82 -0.48 -8.77
N ALA A 78 4.56 -1.57 -8.59
CA ALA A 78 4.15 -2.69 -7.76
C ALA A 78 3.94 -2.25 -6.30
N SER A 79 4.87 -1.47 -5.76
CA SER A 79 4.79 -0.94 -4.38
C SER A 79 3.56 -0.04 -4.19
N ILE A 80 3.28 0.84 -5.14
CA ILE A 80 2.08 1.70 -5.13
C ILE A 80 0.80 0.86 -5.29
N ALA A 81 0.80 -0.16 -6.16
CA ALA A 81 -0.34 -1.05 -6.33
C ALA A 81 -0.71 -1.78 -5.03
N GLY A 82 0.28 -2.10 -4.19
CA GLY A 82 0.05 -2.63 -2.84
C GLY A 82 -0.84 -1.74 -1.99
N CYS A 83 -0.73 -0.41 -2.11
CA CYS A 83 -1.52 0.56 -1.37
C CYS A 83 -3.02 0.51 -1.71
N VAL A 84 -3.40 0.02 -2.91
CA VAL A 84 -4.81 -0.14 -3.31
C VAL A 84 -5.55 -1.09 -2.38
N THR A 85 -4.86 -2.13 -1.88
CA THR A 85 -5.45 -3.06 -0.90
C THR A 85 -5.81 -2.36 0.42
N ILE A 86 -5.07 -1.29 0.77
CA ILE A 86 -5.30 -0.51 1.99
C ILE A 86 -6.49 0.44 1.82
N PHE A 87 -6.67 1.03 0.64
CA PHE A 87 -7.90 1.76 0.30
C PHE A 87 -9.14 0.87 0.47
N ALA A 88 -9.08 -0.36 -0.04
CA ALA A 88 -10.17 -1.32 0.12
C ALA A 88 -10.39 -1.69 1.59
N ALA A 89 -9.34 -1.96 2.36
CA ALA A 89 -9.44 -2.31 3.77
C ALA A 89 -10.08 -1.19 4.61
N VAL A 90 -9.64 0.06 4.42
CA VAL A 90 -10.22 1.23 5.12
C VAL A 90 -11.67 1.44 4.70
N GLY A 91 -11.98 1.33 3.41
CA GLY A 91 -13.35 1.45 2.89
C GLY A 91 -14.30 0.39 3.48
N ILE A 92 -13.87 -0.87 3.56
CA ILE A 92 -14.63 -1.95 4.19
C ILE A 92 -14.83 -1.68 5.68
N GLY A 93 -13.78 -1.22 6.38
CA GLY A 93 -13.88 -0.84 7.79
C GLY A 93 -14.90 0.27 8.05
N ILE A 94 -14.94 1.29 7.19
CA ILE A 94 -15.94 2.37 7.26
C ILE A 94 -17.35 1.82 7.00
N LEU A 95 -17.52 0.97 5.98
CA LEU A 95 -18.81 0.36 5.67
C LEU A 95 -19.35 -0.42 6.88
N PHE A 96 -18.51 -1.26 7.49
CA PHE A 96 -18.89 -2.02 8.67
C PHE A 96 -19.20 -1.14 9.88
N ASN A 97 -18.44 -0.07 10.09
CA ASN A 97 -18.74 0.90 11.13
C ASN A 97 -20.12 1.54 10.94
N ASN A 98 -20.47 1.93 9.71
CA ASN A 98 -21.77 2.55 9.41
C ASN A 98 -22.95 1.58 9.52
N LEU A 99 -22.74 0.30 9.21
CA LEU A 99 -23.78 -0.74 9.34
C LEU A 99 -23.97 -1.22 10.78
N SER A 100 -22.99 -0.96 11.66
CA SER A 100 -23.04 -1.36 13.08
C SER A 100 -23.65 -0.30 13.99
N MET A 101 -23.92 0.90 13.44
CA MET A 101 -24.63 2.00 14.10
C MET A 101 -26.11 1.95 13.73
#